data_AF-A0A1A8J6F9-F1
#
_entry.id   AF-A0A1A8J6F9-F1
#
_cell.length_a   1.000
_cell.length_b   1.000
_cell.length_c   1.000
_cell.angle_alpha   90.00
_cell.angle_beta   90.00
_cell.angle_gamma   90.00
#
_symmetry.space_group_name_H-M   'P 1'
#
loop_
_entity.id
_entity.type
_entity.pdbx_description
1 polymer ?
#
loop_
_entity_poly.entity_id
_entity_poly.type
_entity_poly.pdbx_seq_one_letter_code
_entity_poly.pdbx_strand_id
1 'polypeptide(L)'
;MDALVSELFGSGSGHFSGSQGTASNHKPGNGNGVISKKASSKSKKAKARFSRNFKLSNNTPNLPPEAEEGNIEYKLKLINPTQNRFEHLATQMKWRLQEGRGEAVYQIGVEDNGMLVGLSEEDMRASLKTLHRLAEKVGADIAVLREQEVDYDSDVPRKIAEVLLRKVPDDQQFLDLRVAVLGNVDSGKSTLLGVLTQGELDNGRGRARLNLFRHLHEIQTGRTSSISFEILGFNSKGEIVNYSESRTAEEICESASKMITFIDLAGHHKYLKTTIFGLTSYCPDFAMLVVSANTGIAGTTREHLGLAMALKVPIFIVISKVDLCTRATVERTVRQLERVLKQPGCNKVPMVVSSTDDAVTAAQQFAQSPNITPIFTLSSVTGESLDLLKVFFNIIPPLSNSKEQEE
;
A
#
# COMPACT_ATOMS: atom_id res chain seq x y z
N MET A 1 -14.82 13.80 26.81
CA MET A 1 -13.94 13.39 25.70
C MET A 1 -12.45 13.68 25.96
N ASP A 2 -12.07 14.39 27.03
CA ASP A 2 -10.66 14.69 27.36
C ASP A 2 -9.89 13.56 28.09
N ALA A 3 -10.56 12.47 28.51
CA ALA A 3 -9.93 11.41 29.30
C ALA A 3 -9.14 10.39 28.45
N LEU A 4 -9.61 10.05 27.24
CA LEU A 4 -8.98 9.02 26.39
C LEU A 4 -7.69 9.47 25.71
N VAL A 5 -7.44 10.78 25.60
CA VAL A 5 -6.20 11.33 25.03
C VAL A 5 -5.09 11.43 26.08
N SER A 6 -5.44 11.57 27.35
CA SER A 6 -4.47 11.72 28.45
C SER A 6 -3.84 10.40 28.89
N GLU A 7 -4.53 9.26 28.73
CA GLU A 7 -4.01 7.94 29.13
C GLU A 7 -2.93 7.38 28.20
N LEU A 8 -2.86 7.83 26.93
CA LEU A 8 -1.85 7.35 25.98
C LEU A 8 -0.46 7.97 26.19
N PHE A 9 -0.34 9.07 26.94
CA PHE A 9 0.92 9.81 27.10
C PHE A 9 1.09 10.40 28.51
N GLY A 10 1.17 9.53 29.51
CA GLY A 10 1.59 9.90 30.87
C GLY A 10 3.07 10.26 30.94
N SER A 11 3.36 11.52 31.27
CA SER A 11 4.69 12.07 31.51
C SER A 11 5.32 11.53 32.80
N GLY A 12 6.40 10.76 32.67
CA GLY A 12 7.25 10.36 33.79
C GLY A 12 8.27 11.44 34.15
N SER A 13 7.91 12.36 35.04
CA SER A 13 8.83 13.26 35.73
C SER A 13 9.27 12.64 37.07
N GLY A 14 10.34 11.85 37.06
CA GLY A 14 10.98 11.33 38.27
C GLY A 14 12.11 12.25 38.73
N HIS A 15 11.85 13.07 39.76
CA HIS A 15 12.86 13.87 40.45
C HIS A 15 13.79 12.98 41.28
N PHE A 16 15.09 13.24 41.13
CA PHE A 16 16.19 12.79 41.99
C PHE A 16 16.07 13.39 43.41
N SER A 17 16.26 12.56 44.44
CA SER A 17 17.01 12.94 45.65
C SER A 17 17.56 11.68 46.32
N GLY A 18 18.86 11.72 46.68
CA GLY A 18 19.60 10.60 47.23
C GLY A 18 19.75 10.66 48.75
N SER A 19 20.18 9.54 49.33
CA SER A 19 21.01 9.52 50.54
C SER A 19 21.79 8.20 50.65
N GLN A 20 22.93 8.29 51.32
CA GLN A 20 24.10 7.40 51.29
C GLN A 20 23.96 6.14 52.16
N GLY A 21 24.78 5.12 51.88
CA GLY A 21 24.97 3.95 52.77
C GLY A 21 26.02 2.93 52.30
N THR A 22 27.30 3.27 52.48
CA THR A 22 28.46 2.42 52.84
C THR A 22 28.63 0.96 52.33
N ALA A 23 29.68 0.78 51.51
CA ALA A 23 30.75 -0.24 51.48
C ALA A 23 30.54 -1.68 52.01
N SER A 24 30.90 -2.67 51.18
CA SER A 24 32.00 -3.63 51.45
C SER A 24 32.27 -4.63 50.31
N ASN A 25 33.55 -5.02 50.21
CA ASN A 25 34.19 -5.91 49.24
C ASN A 25 33.65 -7.36 49.23
N HIS A 26 33.68 -8.04 48.07
CA HIS A 26 34.54 -9.21 47.81
C HIS A 26 34.29 -9.85 46.41
N LYS A 27 35.39 -10.14 45.71
CA LYS A 27 35.58 -11.16 44.64
C LYS A 27 36.60 -12.18 45.20
N PRO A 28 36.98 -13.29 44.51
CA PRO A 28 36.39 -13.97 43.34
C PRO A 28 36.28 -15.52 43.52
N GLY A 29 35.75 -16.24 42.53
CA GLY A 29 35.79 -17.71 42.48
C GLY A 29 35.70 -18.25 41.06
N ASN A 30 36.76 -18.94 40.64
CA ASN A 30 37.10 -19.49 39.33
C ASN A 30 36.63 -20.96 39.22
N GLY A 31 36.45 -21.54 38.02
CA GLY A 31 36.34 -23.00 37.91
C GLY A 31 35.77 -23.60 36.62
N ASN A 32 36.64 -23.84 35.64
CA ASN A 32 36.46 -24.76 34.50
C ASN A 32 36.22 -26.22 34.95
N GLY A 33 35.51 -27.02 34.14
CA GLY A 33 35.42 -28.46 34.33
C GLY A 33 34.72 -29.22 33.19
N VAL A 34 35.45 -29.47 32.11
CA VAL A 34 35.16 -30.50 31.10
C VAL A 34 35.38 -31.89 31.72
N ILE A 35 34.56 -32.90 31.41
CA ILE A 35 34.96 -34.32 31.25
C ILE A 35 33.93 -35.07 30.40
N SER A 36 34.47 -35.85 29.48
CA SER A 36 33.86 -36.77 28.52
C SER A 36 33.93 -38.24 29.00
N LYS A 37 33.09 -39.13 28.46
CA LYS A 37 33.40 -40.54 28.08
C LYS A 37 32.14 -41.26 27.53
N LYS A 38 32.16 -41.65 26.24
CA LYS A 38 32.31 -43.03 25.66
C LYS A 38 31.10 -43.96 25.91
N ALA A 39 30.27 -44.25 24.90
CA ALA A 39 30.44 -45.20 23.77
C ALA A 39 30.06 -46.66 24.12
N SER A 40 29.05 -47.21 23.44
CA SER A 40 29.06 -48.60 22.98
C SER A 40 28.07 -48.84 21.82
N SER A 41 28.55 -49.57 20.83
CA SER A 41 27.94 -49.94 19.56
C SER A 41 27.20 -51.28 19.64
N LYS A 42 26.04 -51.43 18.99
CA LYS A 42 25.60 -52.72 18.41
C LYS A 42 24.83 -52.50 17.10
N SER A 43 25.36 -53.11 16.05
CA SER A 43 24.84 -53.23 14.69
C SER A 43 23.74 -54.28 14.55
N LYS A 44 22.64 -53.97 13.84
CA LYS A 44 21.84 -54.95 13.07
C LYS A 44 21.42 -54.34 11.73
N LYS A 45 21.69 -55.09 10.65
CA LYS A 45 21.45 -54.73 9.25
C LYS A 45 19.98 -54.86 8.84
N ALA A 46 19.56 -53.89 8.02
CA ALA A 46 18.71 -53.97 6.83
C ALA A 46 17.23 -54.43 6.91
N LYS A 47 16.32 -53.52 6.53
CA LYS A 47 15.49 -53.66 5.32
C LYS A 47 14.91 -52.31 4.89
N ALA A 48 15.07 -52.02 3.60
CA ALA A 48 14.77 -50.75 2.96
C ALA A 48 13.27 -50.46 2.85
N ARG A 49 12.89 -49.22 3.15
CA ARG A 49 11.76 -48.51 2.53
C ARG A 49 12.25 -47.10 2.23
N PHE A 50 12.40 -46.79 0.95
CA PHE A 50 12.73 -45.46 0.43
C PHE A 50 11.57 -44.51 0.73
N SER A 51 11.56 -43.89 1.91
CA SER A 51 10.83 -42.65 2.13
C SER A 51 11.79 -41.54 1.72
N ARG A 52 11.60 -40.98 0.52
CA ARG A 52 12.30 -39.74 0.14
C ARG A 52 11.73 -38.62 1.01
N ASN A 53 12.33 -38.42 2.16
CA ASN A 53 12.21 -37.17 2.91
C ASN A 53 12.88 -36.08 2.06
N PHE A 54 12.07 -35.39 1.26
CA PHE A 54 12.43 -34.07 0.77
C PHE A 54 12.64 -33.19 2.01
N LYS A 55 13.91 -32.93 2.34
CA LYS A 55 14.26 -31.82 3.20
C LYS A 55 13.86 -30.56 2.45
N LEU A 56 12.77 -29.91 2.85
CA LEU A 56 12.49 -28.55 2.43
C LEU A 56 13.67 -27.68 2.85
N SER A 57 14.44 -27.22 1.89
CA SER A 57 15.28 -26.05 2.06
C SER A 57 14.36 -24.86 2.31
N ASN A 58 14.54 -24.20 3.45
CA ASN A 58 13.79 -23.04 3.95
C ASN A 58 13.96 -21.77 3.07
N ASN A 59 13.71 -21.83 1.76
CA ASN A 59 13.69 -20.62 0.91
C ASN A 59 13.01 -20.83 -0.46
N THR A 60 11.96 -21.66 -0.55
CA THR A 60 11.03 -21.55 -1.69
C THR A 60 10.10 -20.35 -1.44
N PRO A 61 10.13 -19.30 -2.26
CA PRO A 61 9.16 -18.20 -2.16
C PRO A 61 7.77 -18.81 -2.41
N ASN A 62 6.93 -18.82 -1.39
CA ASN A 62 5.59 -19.39 -1.45
C ASN A 62 4.60 -18.29 -1.08
N LEU A 63 3.54 -18.15 -1.87
CA LEU A 63 2.41 -17.30 -1.53
C LEU A 63 1.48 -18.05 -0.56
N PRO A 64 0.61 -17.33 0.18
CA PRO A 64 -0.48 -17.98 0.88
C PRO A 64 -1.32 -18.78 -0.14
N PRO A 65 -2.01 -19.86 0.29
CA PRO A 65 -2.91 -20.59 -0.58
C PRO A 65 -4.03 -19.67 -1.09
N GLU A 66 -4.52 -19.97 -2.29
CA GLU A 66 -5.62 -19.21 -2.90
C GLU A 66 -6.85 -19.21 -1.97
N ALA A 67 -7.43 -18.04 -1.77
CA ALA A 67 -8.70 -17.93 -1.07
C ALA A 67 -9.85 -18.27 -2.03
N GLU A 68 -10.78 -19.12 -1.57
CA GLU A 68 -12.00 -19.43 -2.32
C GLU A 68 -12.85 -18.18 -2.56
N GLU A 69 -12.81 -17.22 -1.62
CA GLU A 69 -13.48 -15.92 -1.67
C GLU A 69 -12.52 -14.77 -2.01
N GLY A 70 -13.04 -13.69 -2.60
CA GLY A 70 -12.27 -12.49 -2.95
C GLY A 70 -11.94 -12.36 -4.44
N ASN A 71 -11.11 -11.36 -4.78
CA ASN A 71 -10.87 -10.94 -6.15
C ASN A 71 -9.49 -11.36 -6.71
N ILE A 72 -8.78 -12.25 -6.02
CA ILE A 72 -7.47 -12.77 -6.43
C ILE A 72 -7.63 -14.22 -6.89
N GLU A 73 -7.05 -14.56 -8.04
CA GLU A 73 -7.14 -15.89 -8.64
C GLU A 73 -5.76 -16.40 -9.04
N TYR A 74 -5.45 -17.66 -8.70
CA TYR A 74 -4.19 -18.30 -9.09
C TYR A 74 -4.44 -19.27 -10.24
N LYS A 75 -3.54 -19.23 -11.24
CA LYS A 75 -3.57 -20.17 -12.36
C LYS A 75 -2.17 -20.54 -12.80
N LEU A 76 -1.87 -21.83 -12.75
CA LEU A 76 -0.57 -22.32 -13.23
C LEU A 76 -0.41 -22.06 -14.73
N LYS A 77 -1.39 -22.45 -15.56
CA LYS A 77 -1.35 -22.28 -17.02
C LYS A 77 -2.73 -22.18 -17.66
N LEU A 78 -2.85 -21.36 -18.70
CA LEU A 78 -4.09 -21.14 -19.46
C LEU A 78 -3.89 -21.38 -20.96
N ILE A 79 -3.33 -22.52 -21.33
CA ILE A 79 -3.00 -22.83 -22.73
C ILE A 79 -4.17 -23.59 -23.37
N ASN A 80 -4.72 -23.06 -24.47
CA ASN A 80 -5.73 -23.68 -25.33
C ASN A 80 -6.81 -24.49 -24.57
N PRO A 81 -7.61 -23.85 -23.69
CA PRO A 81 -8.71 -24.53 -23.01
C PRO A 81 -9.75 -25.03 -24.01
N THR A 82 -10.38 -26.17 -23.69
CA THR A 82 -11.58 -26.66 -24.41
C THR A 82 -12.72 -25.64 -24.28
N GLN A 83 -13.72 -25.69 -25.17
CA GLN A 83 -14.84 -24.76 -25.15
C GLN A 83 -15.56 -24.73 -23.79
N ASN A 84 -15.85 -25.91 -23.21
CA ASN A 84 -16.47 -26.01 -21.90
C ASN A 84 -15.58 -25.39 -20.81
N ARG A 85 -14.27 -25.67 -20.83
CA ARG A 85 -13.32 -25.09 -19.86
C ARG A 85 -13.23 -23.56 -20.02
N PHE A 86 -13.25 -23.07 -21.24
CA PHE A 86 -13.24 -21.64 -21.54
C PHE A 86 -14.49 -20.95 -21.00
N GLU A 87 -15.66 -21.58 -21.10
CA GLU A 87 -16.90 -21.08 -20.50
C GLU A 87 -16.85 -21.07 -18.98
N HIS A 88 -16.35 -22.13 -18.34
CA HIS A 88 -16.16 -22.16 -16.89
C HIS A 88 -15.20 -21.07 -16.41
N LEU A 89 -14.07 -20.88 -17.09
CA LEU A 89 -13.11 -19.83 -16.77
C LEU A 89 -13.71 -18.42 -16.93
N ALA A 90 -14.55 -18.20 -17.96
CA ALA A 90 -15.21 -16.92 -18.15
C ALA A 90 -16.22 -16.63 -17.03
N THR A 91 -16.98 -17.63 -16.58
CA THR A 91 -17.89 -17.49 -15.44
C THR A 91 -17.14 -17.22 -14.14
N GLN A 92 -16.03 -17.92 -13.91
CA GLN A 92 -15.16 -17.70 -12.75
C GLN A 92 -14.58 -16.27 -12.77
N MET A 93 -14.10 -15.79 -13.91
CA MET A 93 -13.61 -14.43 -14.08
C MET A 93 -14.68 -13.38 -13.79
N LYS A 94 -15.89 -13.58 -14.31
CA LYS A 94 -17.02 -12.70 -14.01
C LYS A 94 -17.31 -12.65 -12.52
N TRP A 95 -17.24 -13.78 -11.84
CA TRP A 95 -17.45 -13.86 -10.39
C TRP A 95 -16.35 -13.12 -9.60
N ARG A 96 -15.07 -13.36 -9.91
CA ARG A 96 -13.94 -12.63 -9.27
C ARG A 96 -14.01 -11.12 -9.50
N LEU A 97 -14.42 -10.67 -10.70
CA LEU A 97 -14.65 -9.26 -11.00
C LEU A 97 -15.80 -8.69 -10.16
N GLN A 98 -16.87 -9.44 -9.92
CA GLN A 98 -17.98 -8.99 -9.07
C GLN A 98 -17.57 -8.86 -7.60
N GLU A 99 -16.84 -9.84 -7.07
CA GLU A 99 -16.28 -9.81 -5.72
C GLU A 99 -15.38 -8.58 -5.50
N GLY A 100 -14.56 -8.24 -6.50
CA GLY A 100 -13.68 -7.07 -6.46
C GLY A 100 -14.27 -5.78 -7.02
N ARG A 101 -15.60 -5.67 -7.13
CA ARG A 101 -16.31 -4.46 -7.60
C ARG A 101 -15.83 -3.92 -8.96
N GLY A 102 -15.46 -4.81 -9.86
CA GLY A 102 -14.96 -4.49 -11.19
C GLY A 102 -13.44 -4.67 -11.35
N GLU A 103 -12.69 -5.00 -10.30
CA GLU A 103 -11.26 -5.31 -10.37
C GLU A 103 -10.96 -6.73 -9.89
N ALA A 104 -10.14 -7.47 -10.64
CA ALA A 104 -9.64 -8.78 -10.23
C ALA A 104 -8.15 -8.91 -10.53
N VAL A 105 -7.39 -9.60 -9.68
CA VAL A 105 -5.95 -9.84 -9.87
C VAL A 105 -5.71 -11.31 -10.15
N TYR A 106 -5.09 -11.61 -11.28
CA TYR A 106 -4.74 -12.96 -11.70
C TYR A 106 -3.23 -13.15 -11.60
N GLN A 107 -2.82 -14.23 -10.93
CA GLN A 107 -1.41 -14.62 -10.86
C GLN A 107 -1.18 -15.86 -11.72
N ILE A 108 -0.47 -15.66 -12.83
CA ILE A 108 -0.19 -16.68 -13.83
C ILE A 108 1.18 -17.31 -13.57
N GLY A 109 1.24 -18.64 -13.53
CA GLY A 109 2.44 -19.40 -13.17
C GLY A 109 2.51 -19.77 -11.68
N VAL A 110 1.41 -19.60 -10.96
CA VAL A 110 1.23 -19.96 -9.54
C VAL A 110 0.23 -21.11 -9.43
N GLU A 111 0.53 -22.13 -8.63
CA GLU A 111 -0.43 -23.17 -8.28
C GLU A 111 -1.41 -22.71 -7.18
N ASP A 112 -2.59 -23.31 -7.11
CA ASP A 112 -3.65 -22.98 -6.14
C ASP A 112 -3.17 -23.08 -4.67
N ASN A 113 -2.12 -23.86 -4.39
CA ASN A 113 -1.47 -23.99 -3.08
C ASN A 113 -0.48 -22.85 -2.76
N GLY A 114 -0.33 -21.86 -3.65
CA GLY A 114 0.59 -20.72 -3.54
C GLY A 114 2.01 -20.98 -4.06
N MET A 115 2.29 -22.18 -4.61
CA MET A 115 3.62 -22.51 -5.12
C MET A 115 3.91 -21.75 -6.40
N LEU A 116 5.00 -20.98 -6.37
CA LEU A 116 5.56 -20.29 -7.52
C LEU A 116 6.28 -21.33 -8.39
N VAL A 117 5.68 -21.77 -9.50
CA VAL A 117 6.28 -22.75 -10.42
C VAL A 117 6.88 -22.06 -11.65
N GLY A 118 6.24 -20.98 -12.10
CA GLY A 118 6.60 -20.23 -13.29
C GLY A 118 6.34 -20.98 -14.60
N LEU A 119 6.24 -20.22 -15.69
CA LEU A 119 6.03 -20.71 -17.04
C LEU A 119 7.20 -20.33 -17.95
N SER A 120 7.38 -21.08 -19.04
CA SER A 120 8.26 -20.67 -20.14
C SER A 120 7.69 -19.40 -20.82
N GLU A 121 8.53 -18.67 -21.56
CA GLU A 121 8.09 -17.47 -22.28
C GLU A 121 6.97 -17.77 -23.29
N GLU A 122 7.06 -18.92 -23.97
CA GLU A 122 6.04 -19.38 -24.92
C GLU A 122 4.70 -19.68 -24.23
N ASP A 123 4.75 -20.42 -23.12
CA ASP A 123 3.56 -20.79 -22.34
C ASP A 123 2.92 -19.58 -21.67
N MET A 124 3.74 -18.62 -21.21
CA MET A 124 3.26 -17.36 -20.63
C MET A 124 2.52 -16.55 -21.68
N ARG A 125 3.10 -16.37 -22.86
CA ARG A 125 2.47 -15.65 -23.98
C ARG A 125 1.17 -16.30 -24.41
N ALA A 126 1.13 -17.63 -24.49
CA ALA A 126 -0.09 -18.38 -24.80
C ALA A 126 -1.17 -18.21 -23.72
N SER A 127 -0.76 -18.24 -22.44
CA SER A 127 -1.67 -18.06 -21.30
C SER A 127 -2.25 -16.65 -21.23
N LEU A 128 -1.43 -15.61 -21.42
CA LEU A 128 -1.88 -14.22 -21.49
C LEU A 128 -2.84 -13.98 -22.67
N LYS A 129 -2.58 -14.61 -23.83
CA LYS A 129 -3.49 -14.53 -24.99
C LYS A 129 -4.85 -15.17 -24.70
N THR A 130 -4.88 -16.30 -23.99
CA THR A 130 -6.14 -16.91 -23.55
C THR A 130 -6.86 -16.03 -22.54
N LEU A 131 -6.13 -15.45 -21.58
CA LEU A 131 -6.68 -14.55 -20.58
C LEU A 131 -7.32 -13.31 -21.24
N HIS A 132 -6.65 -12.74 -22.25
CA HIS A 132 -7.18 -11.61 -23.02
C HIS A 132 -8.50 -11.95 -23.70
N ARG A 133 -8.60 -13.13 -24.33
CA ARG A 133 -9.86 -13.60 -24.94
C ARG A 133 -10.98 -13.81 -23.92
N LEU A 134 -10.63 -14.25 -22.71
CA LEU A 134 -11.60 -14.39 -21.61
C LEU A 134 -12.09 -13.02 -21.15
N ALA A 135 -11.19 -12.06 -20.97
CA ALA A 135 -11.52 -10.70 -20.55
C ALA A 135 -12.40 -9.99 -21.59
N GLU A 136 -12.08 -10.07 -22.88
CA GLU A 136 -12.93 -9.54 -23.97
C GLU A 136 -14.34 -10.13 -23.92
N LYS A 137 -14.48 -11.43 -23.65
CA LYS A 137 -15.79 -12.09 -23.55
C LYS A 137 -16.62 -11.59 -22.35
N VAL A 138 -15.95 -11.18 -21.26
CA VAL A 138 -16.60 -10.68 -20.04
C VAL A 138 -16.76 -9.15 -20.05
N GLY A 139 -16.24 -8.46 -21.08
CA GLY A 139 -16.24 -7.00 -21.16
C GLY A 139 -15.24 -6.36 -20.20
N ALA A 140 -14.05 -6.93 -20.06
CA ALA A 140 -12.98 -6.44 -19.22
C ALA A 140 -11.69 -6.22 -20.03
N ASP A 141 -10.90 -5.24 -19.61
CA ASP A 141 -9.55 -5.00 -20.08
C ASP A 141 -8.52 -5.63 -19.14
N ILE A 142 -7.31 -5.81 -19.67
CA ILE A 142 -6.19 -6.42 -18.97
C ILE A 142 -5.01 -5.46 -18.92
N ALA A 143 -4.38 -5.36 -17.75
CA ALA A 143 -3.10 -4.71 -17.55
C ALA A 143 -2.13 -5.66 -16.81
N VAL A 144 -0.96 -5.93 -17.39
CA VAL A 144 0.10 -6.68 -16.70
C VAL A 144 0.77 -5.74 -15.69
N LEU A 145 0.68 -6.07 -14.40
CA LEU A 145 1.26 -5.26 -13.32
C LEU A 145 2.76 -5.50 -13.20
N ARG A 146 3.20 -6.77 -13.29
CA ARG A 146 4.60 -7.17 -13.25
C ARG A 146 4.82 -8.58 -13.80
N GLU A 147 6.06 -8.83 -14.20
CA GLU A 147 6.58 -10.17 -14.48
C GLU A 147 7.79 -10.41 -13.58
N GLN A 148 7.83 -11.59 -12.95
CA GLN A 148 8.92 -12.00 -12.07
C GLN A 148 9.54 -13.30 -12.58
N GLU A 149 10.86 -13.35 -12.65
CA GLU A 149 11.59 -14.58 -12.96
C GLU A 149 11.75 -15.44 -11.70
N VAL A 150 11.57 -16.75 -11.86
CA VAL A 150 11.69 -17.73 -10.79
C VAL A 150 12.87 -18.64 -11.10
N ASP A 151 13.95 -18.45 -10.35
CA ASP A 151 15.11 -19.34 -10.38
C ASP A 151 14.80 -20.63 -9.63
N TYR A 152 14.31 -21.62 -10.37
CA TYR A 152 14.55 -23.01 -10.02
C TYR A 152 15.83 -23.45 -10.72
N ASP A 153 16.55 -24.39 -10.11
CA ASP A 153 17.82 -25.04 -10.50
C ASP A 153 17.75 -25.75 -11.88
N SER A 154 17.15 -25.10 -12.88
CA SER A 154 16.77 -25.57 -14.20
C SER A 154 17.26 -24.57 -15.24
N ASP A 155 17.84 -25.07 -16.33
CA ASP A 155 18.53 -24.27 -17.36
C ASP A 155 17.64 -23.28 -18.15
N VAL A 156 16.33 -23.21 -17.88
CA VAL A 156 15.38 -22.38 -18.63
C VAL A 156 14.72 -21.37 -17.68
N PRO A 157 14.82 -20.06 -17.95
CA PRO A 157 14.19 -19.04 -17.13
C PRO A 157 12.67 -19.21 -17.17
N ARG A 158 12.05 -19.25 -15.99
CA ARG A 158 10.60 -19.31 -15.84
C ARG A 158 10.08 -18.01 -15.30
N LYS A 159 8.93 -17.57 -15.81
CA LYS A 159 8.30 -16.30 -15.43
C LYS A 159 6.95 -16.52 -14.78
N ILE A 160 6.61 -15.64 -13.85
CA ILE A 160 5.30 -15.47 -13.26
C ILE A 160 4.81 -14.09 -13.66
N ALA A 161 3.53 -13.97 -14.01
CA ALA A 161 2.94 -12.70 -14.37
C ALA A 161 1.79 -12.39 -13.42
N GLU A 162 1.76 -11.16 -12.92
CA GLU A 162 0.63 -10.64 -12.16
C GLU A 162 -0.15 -9.67 -13.03
N VAL A 163 -1.45 -9.92 -13.14
CA VAL A 163 -2.30 -9.32 -14.15
C VAL A 163 -3.54 -8.75 -13.49
N LEU A 164 -3.76 -7.45 -13.65
CA LEU A 164 -4.98 -6.77 -13.23
C LEU A 164 -6.02 -6.83 -14.36
N LEU A 165 -7.21 -7.30 -14.05
CA LEU A 165 -8.38 -7.21 -14.90
C LEU A 165 -9.29 -6.12 -14.37
N ARG A 166 -9.75 -5.24 -15.25
CA ARG A 166 -10.70 -4.17 -14.93
C ARG A 166 -11.89 -4.25 -15.87
N LYS A 167 -13.09 -4.33 -15.31
CA LYS A 167 -14.32 -4.32 -16.10
C LYS A 167 -14.43 -2.98 -16.84
N VAL A 168 -14.77 -3.02 -18.12
CA VAL A 168 -15.11 -1.83 -18.89
C VAL A 168 -16.49 -1.35 -18.38
N PRO A 169 -16.65 -0.04 -18.06
CA PRO A 169 -17.92 0.47 -17.55
C PRO A 169 -19.04 0.33 -18.60
N ASP A 170 -20.07 -0.45 -18.31
CA ASP A 170 -21.28 -0.55 -19.16
C ASP A 170 -22.34 0.51 -18.78
N ASP A 171 -22.46 0.82 -17.48
CA ASP A 171 -23.42 1.76 -16.89
C ASP A 171 -22.78 2.39 -15.64
N GLN A 172 -22.42 3.69 -15.64
CA GLN A 172 -22.04 4.63 -14.53
C GLN A 172 -21.45 4.12 -13.19
N GLN A 173 -21.06 2.86 -13.07
CA GLN A 173 -20.54 2.19 -11.89
C GLN A 173 -19.02 2.18 -12.01
N PHE A 174 -18.43 3.35 -11.77
CA PHE A 174 -17.00 3.46 -11.58
C PHE A 174 -16.63 3.05 -10.15
N LEU A 175 -15.42 2.53 -10.00
CA LEU A 175 -14.85 2.27 -8.69
C LEU A 175 -14.48 3.61 -8.04
N ASP A 176 -15.29 4.11 -7.10
CA ASP A 176 -14.99 5.35 -6.38
C ASP A 176 -14.24 5.05 -5.07
N LEU A 177 -13.11 5.72 -4.88
CA LEU A 177 -12.27 5.60 -3.72
C LEU A 177 -12.06 6.97 -3.07
N ARG A 178 -12.38 7.09 -1.79
CA ARG A 178 -12.24 8.36 -1.07
C ARG A 178 -10.97 8.36 -0.22
N VAL A 179 -10.08 9.31 -0.49
CA VAL A 179 -8.79 9.44 0.22
C VAL A 179 -8.72 10.78 0.93
N ALA A 180 -8.68 10.76 2.26
CA ALA A 180 -8.48 11.96 3.06
C ALA A 180 -7.01 12.36 3.12
N VAL A 181 -6.70 13.62 2.84
CA VAL A 181 -5.33 14.13 2.84
C VAL A 181 -5.03 14.87 4.14
N LEU A 182 -4.15 14.29 4.94
CA LEU A 182 -3.79 14.75 6.28
C LEU A 182 -2.33 15.18 6.35
N GLY A 183 -2.00 16.04 7.31
CA GLY A 183 -0.61 16.44 7.57
C GLY A 183 -0.43 17.88 8.04
N ASN A 184 0.75 18.20 8.56
CA ASN A 184 1.06 19.52 9.13
C ASN A 184 0.93 20.67 8.13
N VAL A 185 0.90 21.91 8.62
CA VAL A 185 1.06 23.11 7.78
C VAL A 185 2.36 23.01 6.97
N ASP A 186 2.31 23.46 5.71
CA ASP A 186 3.45 23.46 4.79
C ASP A 186 4.06 22.07 4.48
N SER A 187 3.36 20.99 4.79
CA SER A 187 3.72 19.63 4.33
C SER A 187 3.57 19.41 2.84
N GLY A 188 2.91 20.33 2.11
CA GLY A 188 2.72 20.21 0.67
C GLY A 188 1.52 19.36 0.23
N LYS A 189 0.52 19.15 1.11
CA LYS A 189 -0.75 18.45 0.79
C LYS A 189 -1.41 18.95 -0.50
N SER A 190 -1.85 20.21 -0.50
CA SER A 190 -2.51 20.83 -1.65
C SER A 190 -1.57 20.97 -2.85
N THR A 191 -0.26 21.10 -2.63
CA THR A 191 0.71 21.10 -3.73
C THR A 191 0.76 19.72 -4.40
N LEU A 192 0.83 18.64 -3.61
CA LEU A 192 0.84 17.27 -4.12
C LEU A 192 -0.45 16.96 -4.88
N LEU A 193 -1.60 17.35 -4.33
CA LEU A 193 -2.89 17.18 -5.00
C LEU A 193 -2.94 17.91 -6.34
N GLY A 194 -2.49 19.17 -6.39
CA GLY A 194 -2.46 19.94 -7.64
C GLY A 194 -1.60 19.29 -8.70
N VAL A 195 -0.43 18.76 -8.32
CA VAL A 195 0.45 18.03 -9.26
C VAL A 195 -0.20 16.72 -9.74
N LEU A 196 -0.87 15.99 -8.84
CA LEU A 196 -1.52 14.71 -9.19
C LEU A 196 -2.71 14.91 -10.13
N THR A 197 -3.56 15.92 -9.88
CA THR A 197 -4.78 16.14 -10.67
C THR A 197 -4.54 16.88 -11.97
N GLN A 198 -3.57 17.79 -12.01
CA GLN A 198 -3.30 18.61 -13.21
C GLN A 198 -2.19 18.04 -14.08
N GLY A 199 -1.31 17.21 -13.52
CA GLY A 199 -0.20 16.59 -14.27
C GLY A 199 0.99 17.52 -14.49
N GLU A 200 0.93 18.76 -14.00
CA GLU A 200 2.04 19.70 -14.03
C GLU A 200 2.83 19.68 -12.72
N LEU A 201 4.16 19.70 -12.82
CA LEU A 201 5.02 19.82 -11.65
C LEU A 201 4.93 21.22 -11.03
N ASP A 202 5.14 21.28 -9.71
CA ASP A 202 5.19 22.53 -8.97
C ASP A 202 6.51 23.26 -9.25
N ASN A 203 6.46 24.60 -9.29
CA ASN A 203 7.65 25.42 -9.50
C ASN A 203 8.43 25.70 -8.19
N GLY A 204 8.14 24.97 -7.12
CA GLY A 204 8.69 25.17 -5.77
C GLY A 204 8.14 26.40 -5.04
N ARG A 205 7.27 27.19 -5.68
CA ARG A 205 6.57 28.35 -5.08
C ARG A 205 5.09 28.07 -4.83
N GLY A 206 4.64 26.83 -5.04
CA GLY A 206 3.24 26.44 -4.85
C GLY A 206 2.33 26.93 -5.96
N ARG A 207 2.80 26.97 -7.21
CA ARG A 207 1.94 27.20 -8.39
C ARG A 207 0.85 26.14 -8.48
N ALA A 208 1.18 24.87 -8.24
CA ALA A 208 0.23 23.77 -8.36
C ALA A 208 -0.96 23.89 -7.40
N ARG A 209 -0.73 24.39 -6.17
CA ARG A 209 -1.81 24.56 -5.17
C ARG A 209 -2.70 25.78 -5.39
N LEU A 210 -2.26 26.78 -6.18
CA LEU A 210 -3.06 27.98 -6.43
C LEU A 210 -4.38 27.64 -7.13
N ASN A 211 -4.36 26.60 -7.95
CA ASN A 211 -5.53 26.12 -8.67
C ASN A 211 -6.54 25.39 -7.77
N LEU A 212 -6.17 25.07 -6.53
CA LEU A 212 -7.04 24.42 -5.55
C LEU A 212 -7.69 25.40 -4.56
N PHE A 213 -7.14 26.61 -4.43
CA PHE A 213 -7.65 27.60 -3.48
C PHE A 213 -8.98 28.18 -3.94
N ARG A 214 -9.95 28.20 -3.03
CA ARG A 214 -11.32 28.65 -3.31
C ARG A 214 -11.62 30.01 -2.71
N HIS A 215 -10.85 30.43 -1.70
CA HIS A 215 -11.09 31.68 -0.99
C HIS A 215 -9.90 32.64 -1.09
N LEU A 216 -10.21 33.95 -1.10
CA LEU A 216 -9.19 35.00 -1.21
C LEU A 216 -8.13 34.93 -0.11
N HIS A 217 -8.53 34.63 1.13
CA HIS A 217 -7.58 34.51 2.24
C HIS A 217 -6.65 33.29 2.10
N GLU A 218 -7.03 32.25 1.36
CA GLU A 218 -6.15 31.10 1.08
C GLU A 218 -5.05 31.51 0.09
N ILE A 219 -5.41 32.32 -0.91
CA ILE A 219 -4.45 32.88 -1.87
C ILE A 219 -3.50 33.85 -1.17
N GLN A 220 -4.02 34.72 -0.31
CA GLN A 220 -3.21 35.71 0.43
C GLN A 220 -2.28 35.06 1.46
N THR A 221 -2.76 34.07 2.21
CA THR A 221 -1.98 33.41 3.28
C THR A 221 -1.18 32.21 2.78
N GLY A 222 -1.49 31.69 1.59
CA GLY A 222 -0.95 30.45 1.06
C GLY A 222 -1.36 29.19 1.85
N ARG A 223 -2.48 29.23 2.58
CA ARG A 223 -2.93 28.16 3.48
C ARG A 223 -4.37 27.75 3.18
N THR A 224 -4.59 26.44 3.08
CA THR A 224 -5.93 25.83 2.98
C THR A 224 -6.69 25.99 4.30
N SER A 225 -7.95 26.40 4.19
CA SER A 225 -8.82 26.73 5.32
C SER A 225 -10.17 26.00 5.29
N SER A 226 -10.59 25.52 4.12
CA SER A 226 -11.81 24.76 3.91
C SER A 226 -11.50 23.34 3.40
N ILE A 227 -12.54 22.50 3.37
CA ILE A 227 -12.46 21.16 2.75
C ILE A 227 -12.67 21.35 1.26
N SER A 228 -11.77 20.82 0.44
CA SER A 228 -11.95 20.73 -1.01
C SER A 228 -11.93 19.28 -1.48
N PHE A 229 -12.52 19.05 -2.65
CA PHE A 229 -12.60 17.75 -3.30
C PHE A 229 -11.88 17.84 -4.63
N GLU A 230 -10.95 16.93 -4.84
CA GLU A 230 -10.15 16.83 -6.06
C GLU A 230 -10.25 15.42 -6.60
N ILE A 231 -10.43 15.28 -7.91
CA ILE A 231 -10.75 14.00 -8.55
C ILE A 231 -9.57 13.56 -9.40
N LEU A 232 -9.24 12.27 -9.35
CA LEU A 232 -8.27 11.61 -10.23
C LEU A 232 -8.88 10.36 -10.84
N GLY A 233 -9.03 10.34 -12.16
CA GLY A 233 -9.57 9.21 -12.91
C GLY A 233 -8.49 8.37 -13.59
N PHE A 234 -8.69 7.05 -13.56
CA PHE A 234 -7.91 6.06 -14.29
C PHE A 234 -8.78 5.36 -15.33
N ASN A 235 -8.25 5.18 -16.53
CA ASN A 235 -8.91 4.37 -17.56
C ASN A 235 -8.79 2.86 -17.24
N SER A 236 -9.40 2.02 -18.06
CA SER A 236 -9.35 0.56 -17.94
C SER A 236 -7.93 -0.03 -18.02
N LYS A 237 -7.00 0.69 -18.68
CA LYS A 237 -5.57 0.34 -18.83
C LYS A 237 -4.68 0.84 -17.70
N GLY A 238 -5.19 1.66 -16.79
CA GLY A 238 -4.45 2.25 -15.67
C GLY A 238 -3.72 3.56 -15.96
N GLU A 239 -4.03 4.22 -17.08
CA GLU A 239 -3.52 5.55 -17.40
C GLU A 239 -4.44 6.64 -16.82
N ILE A 240 -3.86 7.77 -16.46
CA ILE A 240 -4.59 8.90 -15.88
C ILE A 240 -5.31 9.68 -16.98
N VAL A 241 -6.61 9.92 -16.79
CA VAL A 241 -7.45 10.58 -17.81
C VAL A 241 -7.52 12.10 -17.67
N ASN A 242 -7.12 12.63 -16.51
CA ASN A 242 -7.25 14.04 -16.14
C ASN A 242 -6.41 15.02 -16.96
N TYR A 243 -5.30 14.58 -17.57
CA TYR A 243 -4.28 15.48 -18.13
C TYR A 243 -4.63 16.04 -19.52
N SER A 244 -5.89 15.94 -19.94
CA SER A 244 -6.36 16.61 -21.14
C SER A 244 -6.77 18.04 -20.79
N GLU A 245 -6.40 19.00 -21.64
CA GLU A 245 -6.40 20.45 -21.34
C GLU A 245 -7.75 21.06 -20.91
N SER A 246 -8.88 20.34 -21.02
CA SER A 246 -10.18 20.82 -20.56
C SER A 246 -11.16 19.66 -20.34
N ARG A 247 -11.03 18.91 -19.24
CA ARG A 247 -12.08 17.96 -18.83
C ARG A 247 -12.86 18.48 -17.64
N THR A 248 -14.19 18.50 -17.77
CA THR A 248 -15.08 18.68 -16.62
C THR A 248 -15.02 17.43 -15.74
N ALA A 249 -15.45 17.54 -14.48
CA ALA A 249 -15.56 16.37 -13.61
C ALA A 249 -16.44 15.27 -14.23
N GLU A 250 -17.47 15.65 -14.98
CA GLU A 250 -18.38 14.76 -15.69
C GLU A 250 -17.66 13.94 -16.78
N GLU A 251 -16.85 14.60 -17.62
CA GLU A 251 -16.06 13.91 -18.65
C GLU A 251 -15.03 12.94 -18.07
N ILE A 252 -14.46 13.28 -16.90
CA ILE A 252 -13.57 12.37 -16.16
C ILE A 252 -14.38 11.17 -15.68
N CYS A 253 -15.57 11.36 -15.10
CA CYS A 253 -16.44 10.28 -14.66
C CYS A 253 -16.86 9.35 -15.81
N GLU A 254 -17.11 9.89 -17.01
CA GLU A 254 -17.51 9.08 -18.17
C GLU A 254 -16.35 8.25 -18.75
N SER A 255 -15.14 8.79 -18.74
CA SER A 255 -13.96 8.15 -19.34
C SER A 255 -13.15 7.29 -18.37
N ALA A 256 -13.37 7.42 -17.06
CA ALA A 256 -12.66 6.68 -16.04
C ALA A 256 -13.36 5.36 -15.67
N SER A 257 -12.58 4.30 -15.55
CA SER A 257 -13.03 3.02 -14.99
C SER A 257 -12.82 2.97 -13.46
N LYS A 258 -11.92 3.82 -12.95
CA LYS A 258 -11.64 3.97 -11.52
C LYS A 258 -11.42 5.43 -11.18
N MET A 259 -12.02 5.87 -10.08
CA MET A 259 -12.03 7.25 -9.63
C MET A 259 -11.50 7.33 -8.21
N ILE A 260 -10.65 8.32 -7.97
CA ILE A 260 -10.15 8.64 -6.64
C ILE A 260 -10.56 10.05 -6.30
N THR A 261 -11.38 10.18 -5.27
CA THR A 261 -11.82 11.45 -4.71
C THR A 261 -10.94 11.78 -3.51
N PHE A 262 -10.07 12.77 -3.68
CA PHE A 262 -9.25 13.32 -2.61
C PHE A 262 -10.02 14.36 -1.81
N ILE A 263 -9.98 14.23 -0.49
CA ILE A 263 -10.55 15.19 0.45
C ILE A 263 -9.38 15.99 1.04
N ASP A 264 -9.15 17.21 0.55
CA ASP A 264 -8.08 18.07 1.08
C ASP A 264 -8.52 18.64 2.43
N LEU A 265 -7.76 18.32 3.49
CA LEU A 265 -8.05 18.75 4.84
C LEU A 265 -7.01 19.77 5.32
N ALA A 266 -7.49 20.77 6.06
CA ALA A 266 -6.66 21.88 6.53
C ALA A 266 -5.59 21.40 7.51
N GLY A 267 -4.33 21.82 7.27
CA GLY A 267 -3.19 21.35 8.07
C GLY A 267 -2.97 22.08 9.41
N HIS A 268 -3.63 23.21 9.64
CA HIS A 268 -3.37 24.09 10.78
C HIS A 268 -4.27 23.74 11.96
N HIS A 269 -3.74 23.74 13.19
CA HIS A 269 -4.48 23.37 14.41
C HIS A 269 -5.80 24.14 14.60
N LYS A 270 -5.83 25.42 14.20
CA LYS A 270 -7.05 26.26 14.17
C LYS A 270 -8.22 25.61 13.42
N TYR A 271 -7.95 24.80 12.40
CA TYR A 271 -8.95 24.14 11.55
C TYR A 271 -9.07 22.63 11.86
N LEU A 272 -8.62 22.18 13.04
CA LEU A 272 -8.73 20.78 13.44
C LEU A 272 -10.19 20.30 13.47
N LYS A 273 -11.13 21.15 13.87
CA LYS A 273 -12.58 20.84 13.83
C LYS A 273 -13.06 20.53 12.42
N THR A 274 -12.58 21.31 11.43
CA THR A 274 -12.86 21.09 10.01
C THR A 274 -12.29 19.74 9.55
N THR A 275 -11.09 19.39 10.01
CA THR A 275 -10.44 18.10 9.70
C THR A 275 -11.21 16.92 10.28
N ILE A 276 -11.64 17.02 11.56
CA ILE A 276 -12.46 15.99 12.20
C ILE A 276 -13.78 15.81 11.44
N PHE A 277 -14.47 16.91 11.14
CA PHE A 277 -15.69 16.88 10.33
C PHE A 277 -15.44 16.21 8.98
N GLY A 278 -14.33 16.54 8.32
CA GLY A 278 -13.94 15.92 7.05
C GLY A 278 -13.79 14.40 7.13
N LEU A 279 -13.12 13.90 8.17
CA LEU A 279 -12.92 12.48 8.39
C LEU A 279 -14.19 11.74 8.83
N THR A 280 -15.07 12.39 9.61
CA THR A 280 -16.29 11.74 10.13
C THR A 280 -17.47 11.82 9.18
N SER A 281 -17.61 12.93 8.45
CA SER A 281 -18.80 13.18 7.61
C SER A 281 -18.68 12.60 6.21
N TYR A 282 -17.46 12.54 5.66
CA TYR A 282 -17.24 12.01 4.32
C TYR A 282 -16.71 10.57 4.31
N CYS A 283 -16.49 9.97 5.49
CA CYS A 283 -16.09 8.58 5.70
C CYS A 283 -15.07 8.08 4.64
N PRO A 284 -13.84 8.62 4.64
CA PRO A 284 -12.82 8.22 3.68
C PRO A 284 -12.45 6.75 3.85
N ASP A 285 -12.22 6.06 2.74
CA ASP A 285 -11.74 4.69 2.73
C ASP A 285 -10.29 4.63 3.24
N PHE A 286 -9.47 5.61 2.85
CA PHE A 286 -8.07 5.70 3.26
C PHE A 286 -7.68 7.11 3.66
N ALA A 287 -6.62 7.22 4.45
CA ALA A 287 -6.00 8.49 4.77
C ALA A 287 -4.54 8.53 4.27
N MET A 288 -4.22 9.58 3.51
CA MET A 288 -2.86 9.91 3.08
C MET A 288 -2.26 10.89 4.07
N LEU A 289 -1.27 10.48 4.85
CA LEU A 289 -0.54 11.37 5.76
C LEU A 289 0.70 11.95 5.06
N VAL A 290 0.63 13.22 4.69
CA VAL A 290 1.74 13.96 4.06
C VAL A 290 2.64 14.58 5.11
N VAL A 291 3.93 14.24 5.08
CA VAL A 291 4.97 14.70 5.99
C VAL A 291 6.09 15.31 5.18
N SER A 292 6.56 16.50 5.53
CA SER A 292 7.69 17.09 4.80
C SER A 292 9.01 16.49 5.26
N ALA A 293 9.89 16.15 4.32
CA ALA A 293 11.22 15.62 4.62
C ALA A 293 12.05 16.58 5.48
N ASN A 294 11.88 17.89 5.30
CA ASN A 294 12.65 18.93 6.00
C ASN A 294 12.25 19.11 7.48
N THR A 295 10.96 19.10 7.79
CA THR A 295 10.43 19.29 9.14
C THR A 295 10.31 17.97 9.90
N GLY A 296 10.12 16.87 9.18
CA GLY A 296 9.76 15.58 9.77
C GLY A 296 8.42 15.64 10.51
N ILE A 297 8.32 14.88 11.60
CA ILE A 297 7.11 14.79 12.43
C ILE A 297 7.02 16.04 13.31
N ALA A 298 6.28 17.04 12.84
CA ALA A 298 6.09 18.32 13.53
C ALA A 298 4.63 18.76 13.56
N GLY A 299 4.28 19.60 14.54
CA GLY A 299 2.96 20.23 14.65
C GLY A 299 1.82 19.21 14.72
N THR A 300 0.82 19.40 13.86
CA THR A 300 -0.43 18.63 13.85
C THR A 300 -0.29 17.23 13.24
N THR A 301 0.90 16.82 12.75
CA THR A 301 1.09 15.48 12.16
C THR A 301 0.72 14.36 13.14
N ARG A 302 1.09 14.48 14.43
CA ARG A 302 0.74 13.47 15.45
C ARG A 302 -0.76 13.47 15.76
N GLU A 303 -1.37 14.64 15.81
CA GLU A 303 -2.80 14.80 16.04
C GLU A 303 -3.60 14.15 14.91
N HIS A 304 -3.24 14.46 13.65
CA HIS A 304 -3.89 13.87 12.48
C HIS A 304 -3.69 12.35 12.38
N LEU A 305 -2.48 11.86 12.71
CA LEU A 305 -2.22 10.42 12.80
C LEU A 305 -3.12 9.78 13.88
N GLY A 306 -3.20 10.40 15.06
CA GLY A 306 -4.06 9.94 16.15
C GLY A 306 -5.55 9.93 15.79
N LEU A 307 -6.03 10.96 15.08
CA LEU A 307 -7.41 11.04 14.62
C LEU A 307 -7.76 9.93 13.63
N ALA A 308 -6.93 9.71 12.61
CA ALA A 308 -7.16 8.66 11.62
C ALA A 308 -7.10 7.25 12.26
N MET A 309 -6.19 7.03 13.22
CA MET A 309 -6.15 5.79 14.00
C MET A 309 -7.38 5.61 14.91
N ALA A 310 -7.84 6.66 15.58
CA ALA A 310 -9.03 6.63 16.43
C ALA A 310 -10.30 6.32 15.63
N LEU A 311 -10.39 6.86 14.40
CA LEU A 311 -11.48 6.59 13.46
C LEU A 311 -11.31 5.27 12.69
N LYS A 312 -10.26 4.49 12.97
CA LYS A 312 -9.93 3.22 12.30
C LYS A 312 -9.79 3.34 10.77
N VAL A 313 -9.43 4.52 10.27
CA VAL A 313 -9.17 4.74 8.85
C VAL A 313 -7.74 4.24 8.56
N PRO A 314 -7.52 3.32 7.61
CA PRO A 314 -6.19 2.88 7.24
C PRO A 314 -5.36 4.02 6.64
N ILE A 315 -4.07 4.07 6.99
CA ILE A 315 -3.19 5.19 6.67
C ILE A 315 -2.00 4.70 5.86
N PHE A 316 -1.66 5.43 4.81
CA PHE A 316 -0.36 5.38 4.15
C PHE A 316 0.32 6.76 4.25
N ILE A 317 1.65 6.78 4.18
CA ILE A 317 2.45 7.97 4.44
C ILE A 317 3.16 8.41 3.17
N VAL A 318 3.16 9.72 2.92
CA VAL A 318 3.89 10.35 1.84
C VAL A 318 4.86 11.36 2.41
N ILE A 319 6.15 11.14 2.21
CA ILE A 319 7.23 12.06 2.56
C ILE A 319 7.49 12.97 1.35
N SER A 320 7.11 14.23 1.47
CA SER A 320 7.24 15.24 0.41
C SER A 320 8.53 16.06 0.55
N LYS A 321 8.83 16.89 -0.46
CA LYS A 321 9.95 17.86 -0.48
C LYS A 321 11.33 17.21 -0.29
N VAL A 322 11.51 16.01 -0.84
CA VAL A 322 12.82 15.32 -0.79
C VAL A 322 13.90 16.07 -1.57
N ASP A 323 13.51 16.89 -2.56
CA ASP A 323 14.38 17.76 -3.36
C ASP A 323 15.12 18.82 -2.54
N LEU A 324 14.57 19.24 -1.40
CA LEU A 324 15.19 20.23 -0.52
C LEU A 324 16.17 19.62 0.49
N CYS A 325 16.26 18.29 0.56
CA CYS A 325 16.95 17.58 1.64
C CYS A 325 18.05 16.66 1.10
N THR A 326 19.08 16.45 1.92
CA THR A 326 20.05 15.37 1.66
C THR A 326 19.43 14.01 1.97
N ARG A 327 19.91 12.95 1.31
CA ARG A 327 19.44 11.56 1.55
C ARG A 327 19.47 11.17 3.03
N ALA A 328 20.51 11.58 3.76
CA ALA A 328 20.64 11.32 5.20
C ALA A 328 19.50 11.96 6.04
N THR A 329 19.00 13.12 5.62
CA THR A 329 17.86 13.77 6.30
C THR A 329 16.55 13.05 5.99
N VAL A 330 16.34 12.61 4.75
CA VAL A 330 15.17 11.80 4.37
C VAL A 330 15.14 10.50 5.17
N GLU A 331 16.25 9.75 5.21
CA GLU A 331 16.38 8.53 6.01
C GLU A 331 16.12 8.76 7.50
N ARG A 332 16.59 9.88 8.06
CA ARG A 332 16.31 10.24 9.45
C ARG A 332 14.80 10.40 9.68
N THR A 333 14.10 11.07 8.77
CA THR A 333 12.65 11.27 8.84
C THR A 333 11.89 9.95 8.70
N VAL A 334 12.31 9.07 7.79
CA VAL A 334 11.77 7.71 7.65
C VAL A 334 11.93 6.94 8.96
N ARG A 335 13.14 6.89 9.54
CA ARG A 335 13.40 6.22 10.84
C ARG A 335 12.63 6.83 12.00
N GLN A 336 12.29 8.12 11.95
CA GLN A 336 11.40 8.74 12.94
C GLN A 336 9.96 8.24 12.78
N LEU A 337 9.45 8.18 11.56
CA LEU A 337 8.11 7.68 11.26
C LEU A 337 7.96 6.21 11.61
N GLU A 338 8.94 5.38 11.25
CA GLU A 338 8.95 3.96 11.62
C GLU A 338 8.87 3.75 13.13
N ARG A 339 9.58 4.57 13.91
CA ARG A 339 9.51 4.50 15.37
C ARG A 339 8.13 4.86 15.90
N VAL A 340 7.51 5.91 15.37
CA VAL A 340 6.16 6.32 15.79
C VAL A 340 5.11 5.27 15.41
N LEU A 341 5.22 4.68 14.22
CA LEU A 341 4.30 3.64 13.76
C LEU A 341 4.41 2.34 14.56
N LYS A 342 5.62 2.00 15.04
CA LYS A 342 5.88 0.83 15.89
C LYS A 342 5.60 1.07 17.37
N GLN A 343 5.27 2.30 17.79
CA GLN A 343 4.95 2.58 19.19
C GLN A 343 3.67 1.85 19.63
N PRO A 344 3.58 1.46 20.92
CA PRO A 344 2.36 0.92 21.48
C PRO A 344 1.22 1.93 21.28
N GLY A 345 0.14 1.47 20.63
CA GLY A 345 -1.00 2.30 20.25
C GLY A 345 -1.19 2.45 18.74
N CYS A 346 -0.11 2.36 17.94
CA CYS A 346 -0.22 2.35 16.47
C CYS A 346 -0.22 0.93 15.90
N ASN A 347 0.64 0.04 16.42
CA ASN A 347 0.79 -1.36 15.99
C ASN A 347 0.90 -1.52 14.45
N LYS A 348 1.57 -0.58 13.77
CA LYS A 348 1.75 -0.60 12.33
C LYS A 348 3.11 -1.15 11.93
N VAL A 349 3.15 -1.82 10.79
CA VAL A 349 4.36 -2.32 10.13
C VAL A 349 4.69 -1.37 8.97
N PRO A 350 5.69 -0.49 9.11
CA PRO A 350 6.09 0.40 8.03
C PRO A 350 6.74 -0.37 6.88
N MET A 351 6.36 -0.03 5.65
CA MET A 351 6.94 -0.56 4.42
C MET A 351 7.39 0.61 3.53
N VAL A 352 8.69 0.77 3.32
CA VAL A 352 9.21 1.83 2.44
C VAL A 352 9.10 1.37 1.00
N VAL A 353 8.49 2.20 0.15
CA VAL A 353 8.28 1.90 -1.27
C VAL A 353 9.34 2.62 -2.09
N SER A 354 10.16 1.85 -2.78
CA SER A 354 11.30 2.35 -3.57
C SER A 354 11.27 1.93 -5.04
N SER A 355 10.56 0.84 -5.36
CA SER A 355 10.41 0.32 -6.72
C SER A 355 8.93 0.24 -7.11
N THR A 356 8.67 0.05 -8.41
CA THR A 356 7.32 -0.23 -8.91
C THR A 356 6.77 -1.54 -8.35
N ASP A 357 7.64 -2.53 -8.16
CA ASP A 357 7.29 -3.82 -7.55
C ASP A 357 6.86 -3.67 -6.08
N ASP A 358 7.58 -2.83 -5.33
CA ASP A 358 7.20 -2.47 -3.96
C ASP A 358 5.84 -1.78 -3.94
N ALA A 359 5.53 -0.92 -4.93
CA ALA A 359 4.27 -0.18 -5.00
C ALA A 359 3.08 -1.11 -5.27
N VAL A 360 3.24 -2.09 -6.16
CA VAL A 360 2.25 -3.16 -6.41
C VAL A 360 2.00 -3.96 -5.14
N THR A 361 3.07 -4.43 -4.51
CA THR A 361 3.02 -5.23 -3.28
C THR A 361 2.36 -4.44 -2.14
N ALA A 362 2.74 -3.17 -1.98
CA ALA A 362 2.18 -2.27 -0.99
C ALA A 362 0.68 -2.06 -1.18
N ALA A 363 0.19 -1.87 -2.42
CA ALA A 363 -1.24 -1.67 -2.69
C ALA A 363 -2.09 -2.89 -2.30
N GLN A 364 -1.61 -4.09 -2.63
CA GLN A 364 -2.31 -5.34 -2.32
C GLN A 364 -2.30 -5.63 -0.82
N GLN A 365 -1.13 -5.54 -0.20
CA GLN A 365 -0.96 -5.82 1.23
C GLN A 365 -1.67 -4.79 2.10
N PHE A 366 -1.73 -3.53 1.69
CA PHE A 366 -2.42 -2.47 2.43
C PHE A 366 -3.93 -2.68 2.47
N ALA A 367 -4.51 -3.19 1.39
CA ALA A 367 -5.93 -3.53 1.35
C ALA A 367 -6.27 -4.78 2.18
N GLN A 368 -5.40 -5.79 2.18
CA GLN A 368 -5.63 -7.05 2.89
C GLN A 368 -5.29 -6.99 4.39
N SER A 369 -4.24 -6.23 4.74
CA SER A 369 -3.72 -6.13 6.10
C SER A 369 -3.75 -4.69 6.59
N PRO A 370 -4.63 -4.35 7.54
CA PRO A 370 -4.76 -2.98 8.03
C PRO A 370 -3.52 -2.51 8.82
N ASN A 371 -2.62 -3.43 9.17
CA ASN A 371 -1.43 -3.13 9.96
C ASN A 371 -0.25 -2.64 9.11
N ILE A 372 -0.24 -2.93 7.81
CA ILE A 372 0.85 -2.49 6.94
C ILE A 372 0.64 -1.01 6.60
N THR A 373 1.71 -0.23 6.66
CA THR A 373 1.68 1.21 6.36
C THR A 373 2.75 1.53 5.32
N PRO A 374 2.38 1.64 4.04
CA PRO A 374 3.29 2.06 2.99
C PRO A 374 3.82 3.47 3.23
N ILE A 375 5.10 3.70 2.94
CA ILE A 375 5.79 4.97 3.04
C ILE A 375 6.41 5.29 1.68
N PHE A 376 5.91 6.33 1.03
CA PHE A 376 6.44 6.85 -0.22
C PHE A 376 7.33 8.05 0.05
N THR A 377 8.43 8.19 -0.67
CA THR A 377 9.26 9.40 -0.69
C THR A 377 9.13 10.05 -2.05
N LEU A 378 8.71 11.30 -2.14
CA LEU A 378 8.50 11.97 -3.43
C LEU A 378 8.80 13.47 -3.40
N SER A 379 8.95 14.05 -4.59
CA SER A 379 9.01 15.50 -4.78
C SER A 379 7.98 15.95 -5.81
N SER A 380 7.16 16.93 -5.44
CA SER A 380 6.24 17.62 -6.34
C SER A 380 6.94 18.60 -7.29
N VAL A 381 8.23 18.90 -7.07
CA VAL A 381 9.01 19.85 -7.88
C VAL A 381 9.83 19.10 -8.92
N THR A 382 10.56 18.06 -8.52
CA THR A 382 11.39 17.26 -9.46
C THR A 382 10.60 16.14 -10.12
N GLY A 383 9.46 15.75 -9.55
CA GLY A 383 8.68 14.60 -9.98
C GLY A 383 9.20 13.25 -9.49
N GLU A 384 10.27 13.25 -8.68
CA GLU A 384 10.87 12.03 -8.13
C GLU A 384 9.82 11.17 -7.42
N SER A 385 9.72 9.90 -7.83
CA SER A 385 8.83 8.87 -7.26
C SER A 385 7.33 9.19 -7.24
N LEU A 386 6.87 10.21 -7.98
CA LEU A 386 5.42 10.45 -8.18
C LEU A 386 4.74 9.27 -8.87
N ASP A 387 5.43 8.62 -9.81
CA ASP A 387 4.85 7.51 -10.56
C ASP A 387 4.61 6.27 -9.69
N LEU A 388 5.42 6.05 -8.65
CA LEU A 388 5.18 4.97 -7.68
C LEU A 388 3.85 5.17 -6.94
N LEU A 389 3.54 6.42 -6.59
CA LEU A 389 2.29 6.77 -5.93
C LEU A 389 1.08 6.61 -6.90
N LYS A 390 1.25 6.94 -8.19
CA LYS A 390 0.23 6.71 -9.22
C LYS A 390 -0.04 5.23 -9.42
N VAL A 391 1.00 4.40 -9.47
CA VAL A 391 0.88 2.92 -9.57
C VAL A 391 0.12 2.38 -8.35
N PHE A 392 0.48 2.83 -7.15
CA PHE A 392 -0.22 2.45 -5.92
C PHE A 392 -1.72 2.80 -5.98
N PHE A 393 -2.06 4.03 -6.39
CA PHE A 393 -3.44 4.47 -6.56
C PHE A 393 -4.22 3.70 -7.63
N ASN A 394 -3.56 3.31 -8.72
CA ASN A 394 -4.19 2.51 -9.75
C ASN A 394 -4.59 1.12 -9.23
N ILE A 395 -3.77 0.51 -8.35
CA ILE A 395 -3.94 -0.88 -7.92
C ILE A 395 -4.80 -1.01 -6.65
N ILE A 396 -4.77 -0.04 -5.76
CA ILE A 396 -5.44 -0.13 -4.45
C ILE A 396 -6.97 -0.31 -4.59
N PRO A 397 -7.56 -1.42 -4.11
CA PRO A 397 -9.01 -1.62 -4.17
C PRO A 397 -9.73 -0.80 -3.09
N PRO A 398 -11.03 -0.48 -3.25
CA PRO A 398 -11.84 0.08 -2.18
C PRO A 398 -12.01 -0.93 -1.06
N LEU A 399 -12.10 -0.44 0.17
CA LEU A 399 -12.40 -1.29 1.32
C LEU A 399 -13.85 -1.79 1.22
N SER A 400 -14.04 -3.08 1.49
CA SER A 400 -15.32 -3.80 1.45
C SER A 400 -16.42 -3.21 2.34
N ASN A 401 -16.09 -2.29 3.24
CA ASN A 401 -16.94 -1.84 4.34
C ASN A 401 -18.11 -0.93 3.95
N SER A 402 -18.22 -0.47 2.70
CA SER A 402 -19.29 0.47 2.35
C SER A 402 -20.70 -0.15 2.31
N LYS A 403 -20.85 -1.47 2.36
CA LYS A 403 -22.16 -2.13 2.47
C LYS A 403 -22.62 -2.42 3.90
N GLU A 404 -21.71 -2.59 4.85
CA GLU A 404 -22.07 -2.85 6.26
C GLU A 404 -22.35 -1.57 7.07
N GLN A 405 -22.14 -0.39 6.49
CA GLN A 405 -22.41 0.90 7.16
C GLN A 405 -23.77 1.53 6.80
N GLU A 406 -24.54 0.90 5.91
CA GLU A 406 -25.89 1.34 5.53
C GLU A 406 -27.02 0.47 6.13
N GLU A 407 -26.71 -0.56 6.94
CA GLU A 407 -27.69 -1.35 7.71
C GLU A 407 -27.83 -0.94 9.18
#